data_AF-A0A6B3NT98-F1
#
_entry.id   AF-A0A6B3NT98-F1
#
_cell.length_a   1.000
_cell.length_b   1.000
_cell.length_c   1.000
_cell.angle_alpha   90.00
_cell.angle_beta   90.00
_cell.angle_gamma   90.00
#
_symmetry.space_group_name_H-M   'P 1'
#
loop_
_entity.id
_entity.type
_entity.pdbx_description
1 polymer ?
#
loop_
_entity_poly.entity_id
_entity_poly.type
_entity_poly.pdbx_seq_one_letter_code
_entity_poly.pdbx_strand_id
1 'polypeptide(L)' 'MLETSLSQLEQLVSDLVQKNLELAERNAQLDSELAQAKDENESLQLSLMEQEEKQGATAARIQALVERVGGGAVNA' A
#
# COMPACT_ATOMS: atom_id res chain seq x y z
N MET A 1 -26.03 43.44 -24.80
CA MET A 1 -25.44 43.40 -23.44
C MET A 1 -25.95 42.20 -22.65
N LEU A 2 -27.26 42.00 -22.49
CA LEU A 2 -27.82 40.82 -21.81
C LEU A 2 -27.53 39.49 -22.52
N GLU A 3 -27.68 39.43 -23.85
CA GLU A 3 -27.33 38.22 -24.63
C GLU A 3 -25.84 37.87 -24.53
N THR A 4 -24.99 38.89 -24.45
CA THR A 4 -23.54 38.73 -24.29
C THR A 4 -23.21 38.13 -22.91
N SER A 5 -23.86 38.60 -21.84
CA SER A 5 -23.72 38.05 -20.50
C SER A 5 -24.26 36.62 -20.37
N LEU A 6 -25.37 36.30 -21.07
CA LEU A 6 -25.92 34.94 -21.06
C LEU A 6 -24.98 33.95 -21.75
N SER A 7 -24.44 34.30 -22.92
CA SER A 7 -23.48 33.44 -23.63
C SER A 7 -22.19 33.17 -22.83
N GLN A 8 -21.72 34.16 -22.06
CA GLN A 8 -20.55 33.99 -21.20
C GLN A 8 -20.84 33.07 -20.02
N LEU A 9 -22.05 33.14 -19.45
CA LEU A 9 -22.48 32.24 -18.39
C LEU A 9 -22.61 30.80 -18.89
N GLU A 10 -23.19 30.59 -20.07
CA GLU A 10 -23.31 29.27 -20.69
C GLU A 10 -21.93 28.66 -20.96
N GLN A 11 -20.98 29.44 -21.47
CA GLN A 11 -19.61 28.99 -21.65
C GLN A 11 -18.95 28.61 -20.32
N LEU A 12 -19.10 29.45 -19.29
CA LEU A 12 -18.53 29.16 -17.97
C LEU A 12 -19.13 27.91 -17.34
N VAL A 13 -20.45 27.70 -17.48
CA VAL A 13 -21.13 26.49 -17.00
C VAL A 13 -20.61 25.27 -17.75
N SER A 14 -20.44 25.36 -19.08
CA SER A 14 -19.85 24.27 -19.88
C SER A 14 -18.44 23.92 -19.40
N ASP A 15 -17.59 24.93 -19.20
CA ASP A 15 -16.22 24.75 -18.71
C ASP A 15 -16.19 24.13 -17.30
N LEU A 16 -17.11 24.55 -16.43
CA LEU A 16 -17.22 24.00 -15.07
C LEU A 16 -17.69 22.55 -15.06
N VAL A 17 -18.67 22.20 -15.90
CA VAL A 17 -19.14 20.82 -16.06
C VAL A 17 -18.00 19.94 -16.59
N GLN A 18 -17.29 20.40 -17.61
CA GLN A 18 -16.16 19.67 -18.17
C GLN A 18 -15.06 19.42 -17.12
N LYS A 19 -14.68 20.46 -16.35
CA LYS A 19 -13.71 20.32 -15.26
C LYS A 19 -14.20 19.38 -14.15
N ASN A 20 -15.49 19.41 -13.84
CA ASN A 20 -16.04 18.53 -12.81
C ASN A 20 -15.96 17.06 -13.24
N LEU A 21 -16.24 16.75 -14.51
CA LEU A 21 -16.09 15.41 -15.07
C LEU A 21 -14.64 14.94 -15.02
N GLU A 22 -13.69 15.79 -15.42
CA GLU A 22 -12.25 15.48 -15.35
C GLU A 22 -11.76 15.25 -13.92
N LEU A 23 -12.26 16.03 -12.95
CA LEU A 23 -11.94 15.83 -11.54
C LEU A 23 -12.56 14.54 -10.99
N ALA A 24 -13.79 14.21 -11.38
CA ALA A 24 -14.44 12.97 -10.99
C ALA A 24 -13.70 11.74 -11.51
N GLU A 25 -13.25 11.79 -12.77
CA GLU A 25 -12.44 10.73 -13.38
C GLU A 25 -11.10 10.56 -12.66
N ARG A 26 -10.39 11.67 -12.40
CA ARG A 26 -9.13 11.64 -11.64
C ARG A 26 -9.30 11.09 -10.22
N ASN A 27 -10.37 11.46 -9.54
CA ASN A 27 -10.63 10.94 -8.20
C ASN A 27 -10.87 9.43 -8.24
N ALA A 28 -11.67 8.94 -9.19
CA ALA A 28 -11.89 7.50 -9.36
C ALA A 28 -10.58 6.74 -9.66
N GLN A 29 -9.69 7.34 -10.47
CA GLN A 29 -8.38 6.77 -10.73
C GLN A 29 -7.51 6.73 -9.46
N LEU A 30 -7.44 7.83 -8.72
CA LEU A 30 -6.67 7.91 -7.47
C LEU A 30 -7.18 6.93 -6.40
N ASP A 31 -8.50 6.74 -6.30
CA ASP A 31 -9.08 5.77 -5.39
C ASP A 31 -8.68 4.34 -5.75
N SER A 32 -8.63 4.03 -7.05
CA SER A 32 -8.15 2.73 -7.55
C SER A 32 -6.66 2.52 -7.25
N GLU A 33 -5.82 3.51 -7.52
CA GLU A 33 -4.38 3.44 -7.24
C GLU A 33 -4.11 3.31 -5.73
N LEU A 34 -4.89 4.01 -4.89
CA LEU A 34 -4.80 3.91 -3.44
C LEU A 34 -5.21 2.53 -2.92
N ALA A 35 -6.26 1.94 -3.48
CA ALA A 35 -6.68 0.58 -3.14
C ALA A 35 -5.58 -0.43 -3.48
N GLN A 36 -5.03 -0.36 -4.70
CA GLN A 36 -3.93 -1.23 -5.14
C GLN A 36 -2.71 -1.10 -4.22
N ALA A 37 -2.29 0.12 -3.89
CA ALA A 37 -1.13 0.35 -3.03
C ALA A 37 -1.34 -0.21 -1.61
N LYS A 38 -2.58 -0.19 -1.10
CA LYS A 38 -2.91 -0.82 0.20
C LYS A 38 -2.79 -2.34 0.13
N ASP A 39 -3.36 -2.96 -0.89
CA ASP A 39 -3.29 -4.42 -1.08
C ASP A 39 -1.83 -4.90 -1.23
N GLU A 40 -1.01 -4.15 -1.98
CA GLU A 40 0.43 -4.42 -2.10
C GLU A 40 1.15 -4.27 -0.75
N ASN A 41 0.80 -3.26 0.04
CA ASN A 41 1.37 -3.06 1.37
C ASN A 41 1.02 -4.20 2.33
N GLU A 42 -0.25 -4.62 2.37
CA GLU A 42 -0.72 -5.76 3.19
C GLU A 42 0.01 -7.06 2.79
N SER A 43 0.19 -7.28 1.49
CA SER A 43 0.94 -8.43 0.97
C SER A 43 2.42 -8.42 1.41
N LEU A 44 3.06 -7.24 1.38
CA LEU A 44 4.44 -7.07 1.85
C LEU A 44 4.56 -7.27 3.36
N GLN A 45 3.61 -6.75 4.14
CA GLN A 45 3.57 -6.94 5.60
C GLN A 45 3.41 -8.42 5.97
N LEU A 46 2.52 -9.14 5.30
CA LEU A 46 2.35 -10.58 5.52
C LEU A 46 3.65 -11.34 5.20
N SER A 47 4.29 -11.01 4.08
CA SER A 47 5.57 -11.62 3.67
C SER A 47 6.69 -11.36 4.69
N LEU A 48 6.74 -10.16 5.27
CA LEU A 48 7.69 -9.80 6.32
C LEU A 48 7.44 -10.64 7.60
N MET A 49 6.19 -10.76 8.04
CA MET A 49 5.84 -11.57 9.22
C MET A 49 6.25 -13.03 9.06
N GLU A 50 5.99 -13.63 7.89
CA GLU A 50 6.43 -15.01 7.60
C GLU A 50 7.96 -15.16 7.63
N GLN A 51 8.69 -14.13 7.19
CA GLN A 51 10.14 -14.12 7.22
C GLN A 51 10.67 -14.04 8.66
N GLU A 52 10.09 -13.17 9.49
CA GLU A 52 10.45 -13.03 10.90
C GLU A 52 10.23 -14.33 11.67
N GLU A 53 9.11 -15.02 11.45
CA GLU A 53 8.83 -16.33 12.06
C GLU A 53 9.89 -17.38 11.67
N LYS A 54 10.23 -17.46 10.37
CA LYS A 54 11.26 -18.38 9.88
C LYS A 54 12.64 -18.07 10.48
N GLN A 55 12.99 -16.79 10.60
CA GLN A 55 14.25 -16.39 11.22
C GLN A 55 14.27 -16.72 12.72
N GLY A 56 13.18 -16.45 13.45
CA GLY A 56 13.04 -16.81 14.87
C GLY A 56 13.17 -18.31 15.11
N ALA A 57 12.49 -19.13 14.30
CA ALA A 57 12.60 -20.59 14.36
C ALA A 57 14.03 -21.08 14.05
N THR A 58 14.70 -20.44 13.09
CA THR A 58 16.09 -20.76 12.74
C THR A 58 17.05 -20.41 13.88
N ALA A 59 16.89 -19.25 14.50
CA ALA A 59 17.70 -18.83 15.64
C ALA A 59 17.53 -19.78 16.83
N ALA A 60 16.29 -20.16 17.17
CA ALA A 60 16.01 -21.14 18.23
C ALA A 60 16.64 -22.51 17.94
N ARG A 61 16.60 -22.96 16.69
CA ARG A 61 17.25 -24.20 16.26
C ARG A 61 18.78 -24.12 16.42
N ILE A 62 19.40 -23.01 16.01
CA ILE A 62 20.85 -22.81 16.19
C ILE A 62 21.21 -22.83 17.67
N GLN A 63 20.45 -22.14 18.52
CA GLN A 63 20.68 -22.12 19.96
C GLN A 63 20.63 -23.54 20.56
N ALA A 64 19.62 -24.34 20.20
CA ALA A 64 19.51 -25.73 20.65
C ALA A 64 20.68 -26.60 20.15
N LEU A 65 21.19 -26.35 18.93
CA LEU A 65 22.38 -27.03 18.42
C LEU A 65 23.64 -26.64 19.20
N VAL A 66 23.81 -25.34 19.50
CA VAL A 66 24.93 -24.82 20.29
C VAL A 66 24.92 -25.43 21.69
N GLU A 67 23.76 -25.44 22.37
CA GLU A 67 23.61 -26.06 23.69
C GLU A 67 23.94 -27.55 23.68
N ARG A 68 23.50 -28.29 22.66
CA ARG A 68 23.79 -29.72 22.52
C ARG A 68 25.28 -30.00 22.32
N VAL A 69 25.97 -29.18 21.53
CA VAL A 69 27.42 -29.33 21.29
C VAL A 69 28.23 -28.87 22.50
N GLY A 70 27.82 -27.78 23.17
CA GLY A 70 28.49 -27.25 24.36
C GLY A 70 28.29 -28.11 25.61
N GLY A 71 27.11 -28.69 25.83
CA GLY A 71 26.80 -29.54 26.98
C GLY A 71 27.37 -30.97 26.88
N GLY A 72 27.71 -31.43 25.67
CA GLY A 72 28.36 -32.72 25.43
C GLY A 72 29.86 -32.73 25.73
N ALA A 73 30.52 -31.57 25.73
CA ALA A 73 31.97 -31.46 25.95
C ALA A 73 32.38 -31.36 27.44
N VAL A 74 31.42 -31.11 28.35
CA VAL A 74 31.69 -30.94 29.80
C VAL A 74 31.32 -32.17 30.65
N ASN A 75 30.81 -33.25 30.05
CA ASN A 75 30.42 -34.48 30.74
C ASN A 75 31.09 -35.76 30.19
N ALA A 76 32.18 -35.63 29.42
CA ALA A 76 32.97 -36.76 28.89
C ALA A 76 34.39 -36.75 29.46
#